data_AF-A0A1M7E8Y7-F1
#
_entry.id   AF-A0A1M7E8Y7-F1
#
_cell.length_a   1.000
_cell.length_b   1.000
_cell.length_c   1.000
_cell.angle_alpha   90.00
_cell.angle_beta   90.00
_cell.angle_gamma   90.00
#
_symmetry.space_group_name_H-M   'P 1'
#
loop_
_entity.id
_entity.type
_entity.pdbx_description
1 polymer ?
#
loop_
_entity_poly.entity_id
_entity_poly.type
_entity_poly.pdbx_seq_one_letter_code
_entity_poly.pdbx_strand_id
1 'polypeptide(L)'
;MLFFVFIIGILAIGWYVPQAIVNNARFRFAALLAVLSALLLGALFIWTGSQIFGVLGFGDAKKEFERGFNVWKVMLFLAPAAALHAQRSLYSDNGSNK
;
A
#
# COMPACT_ATOMS: atom_id res chain seq x y z
N MET A 1 -13.20 -12.12 -10.66
CA MET A 1 -13.53 -10.75 -10.22
C MET A 1 -12.88 -10.39 -8.88
N LEU A 2 -12.92 -11.25 -7.85
CA LEU A 2 -12.36 -10.93 -6.51
C LEU A 2 -10.84 -10.67 -6.48
N PHE A 3 -10.06 -11.38 -7.29
CA PHE A 3 -8.63 -11.09 -7.46
C PHE A 3 -8.34 -9.65 -7.93
N PHE A 4 -9.22 -9.08 -8.77
CA PHE A 4 -9.10 -7.69 -9.20
C PHE A 4 -9.39 -6.71 -8.06
N VAL A 5 -10.30 -7.04 -7.14
CA VAL A 5 -10.56 -6.22 -5.94
C VAL A 5 -9.31 -6.18 -5.05
N PHE A 6 -8.64 -7.33 -4.87
CA PHE A 6 -7.37 -7.37 -4.15
C PHE A 6 -6.29 -6.54 -4.84
N ILE A 7 -6.12 -6.66 -6.16
CA ILE A 7 -5.15 -5.87 -6.93
C ILE A 7 -5.42 -4.37 -6.81
N ILE A 8 -6.66 -3.95 -7.06
CA ILE A 8 -7.04 -2.54 -7.03
C ILE A 8 -6.88 -1.98 -5.60
N GLY A 9 -7.32 -2.72 -4.59
CA GLY A 9 -7.17 -2.31 -3.19
C GLY A 9 -5.70 -2.17 -2.77
N ILE A 10 -4.87 -3.14 -3.13
CA ILE A 10 -3.42 -3.11 -2.83
C ILE A 10 -2.73 -1.97 -3.59
N LEU A 11 -3.05 -1.75 -4.86
CA LEU A 11 -2.53 -0.61 -5.62
C LEU A 11 -2.92 0.72 -4.99
N ALA A 12 -4.19 0.88 -4.60
CA ALA A 12 -4.69 2.08 -3.96
C ALA A 12 -3.99 2.32 -2.62
N ILE A 13 -3.86 1.31 -1.77
CA ILE A 13 -3.16 1.42 -0.48
C ILE A 13 -1.68 1.74 -0.71
N GLY A 14 -1.01 1.02 -1.62
CA GLY A 14 0.41 1.18 -1.90
C GLY A 14 0.79 2.52 -2.55
N TRP A 15 -0.18 3.17 -3.21
CA TRP A 15 -0.01 4.49 -3.80
C TRP A 15 -0.41 5.61 -2.84
N TYR A 16 -1.62 5.52 -2.28
CA TYR A 16 -2.24 6.60 -1.52
C TYR A 16 -1.67 6.74 -0.11
N VAL A 17 -1.44 5.62 0.60
CA VAL A 17 -0.98 5.66 2.00
C VAL A 17 0.40 6.30 2.12
N PRO A 18 1.41 5.94 1.28
CA PRO A 18 2.70 6.57 1.39
C PRO A 18 2.66 8.06 1.07
N GLN A 19 1.90 8.47 0.05
CA GLN A 19 1.76 9.87 -0.34
C GLN A 19 1.08 10.69 0.75
N ALA A 20 -0.01 10.19 1.34
CA ALA A 20 -0.73 10.89 2.39
C ALA A 20 0.15 11.10 3.64
N ILE A 21 0.92 10.08 4.04
CA ILE A 21 1.82 10.17 5.19
C ILE A 21 2.99 11.13 4.89
N VAL A 22 3.64 11.01 3.74
CA VAL A 22 4.77 11.88 3.37
C VAL A 22 4.35 13.34 3.20
N ASN A 23 3.16 13.61 2.66
CA ASN A 23 2.65 14.98 2.51
C ASN A 23 2.27 15.61 3.86
N ASN A 24 1.80 14.82 4.82
CA ASN A 24 1.38 15.33 6.12
C ASN A 24 2.53 15.38 7.16
N ALA A 25 3.52 14.50 7.04
CA ALA A 25 4.59 14.37 8.02
C ALA A 25 5.90 15.07 7.57
N ARG A 26 6.25 16.17 8.25
CA ARG A 26 7.48 16.96 8.00
C ARG A 26 8.75 16.38 8.65
N PHE A 27 8.86 15.06 8.83
CA PHE A 27 10.00 14.43 9.53
C PHE A 27 10.91 13.65 8.57
N ARG A 28 12.23 13.61 8.84
CA ARG A 28 13.23 12.90 7.99
C ARG A 28 12.93 11.40 7.80
N PHE A 29 12.23 10.78 8.74
CA PHE A 29 11.86 9.36 8.70
C PHE A 29 10.44 9.10 8.20
N ALA A 30 9.71 10.15 7.77
CA ALA A 30 8.33 10.03 7.30
C ALA A 30 8.20 9.04 6.14
N ALA A 31 9.17 8.99 5.22
CA ALA A 31 9.18 8.06 4.10
C ALA A 31 9.28 6.58 4.55
N LEU A 32 10.11 6.28 5.55
CA LEU A 32 10.29 4.91 6.04
C LEU A 32 9.04 4.45 6.82
N LEU A 33 8.50 5.33 7.66
CA LEU A 33 7.24 5.09 8.37
C LEU A 33 6.07 4.89 7.39
N ALA A 34 6.01 5.72 6.34
CA ALA A 34 5.01 5.65 5.29
C ALA A 34 5.01 4.29 4.57
N VAL A 35 6.20 3.77 4.24
CA VAL A 35 6.36 2.45 3.63
C VAL A 35 5.93 1.33 4.58
N LEU A 36 6.36 1.37 5.84
CA LEU A 36 5.97 0.38 6.85
C LEU A 36 4.46 0.37 7.07
N SER A 37 3.83 1.54 7.20
CA SER A 37 2.39 1.67 7.33
C SER A 37 1.64 1.12 6.11
N ALA A 38 2.09 1.42 4.89
CA ALA A 38 1.48 0.91 3.67
C ALA A 38 1.59 -0.62 3.57
N LEU A 39 2.73 -1.20 3.96
CA LEU A 39 2.92 -2.65 3.98
C LEU A 39 2.02 -3.32 5.01
N LEU A 40 1.93 -2.77 6.24
CA LEU A 40 1.05 -3.28 7.29
C LEU A 40 -0.42 -3.20 6.90
N LEU A 41 -0.87 -2.06 6.34
CA LEU A 41 -2.24 -1.89 5.84
C LEU A 41 -2.55 -2.85 4.70
N GLY A 42 -1.62 -3.06 3.77
CA GLY A 42 -1.77 -4.04 2.70
C GLY A 42 -1.91 -5.47 3.22
N ALA A 43 -1.10 -5.85 4.23
CA ALA A 43 -1.17 -7.17 4.84
C ALA A 43 -2.48 -7.38 5.61
N LEU A 44 -2.92 -6.37 6.38
CA LEU A 44 -4.21 -6.36 7.06
C LEU A 44 -5.36 -6.49 6.06
N PHE A 45 -5.33 -5.74 4.97
CA PHE A 45 -6.36 -5.80 3.93
C PHE A 45 -6.52 -7.20 3.33
N ILE A 46 -5.42 -7.90 3.07
CA ILE A 46 -5.46 -9.27 2.54
C ILE A 46 -5.94 -10.25 3.57
N TRP A 47 -5.48 -10.11 4.81
CA TRP A 47 -5.90 -10.97 5.90
C TRP A 47 -7.40 -10.82 6.19
N THR A 48 -7.90 -9.59 6.34
CA THR A 48 -9.33 -9.34 6.54
C THR A 48 -10.15 -9.75 5.31
N GLY A 49 -9.64 -9.48 4.11
CA GLY A 49 -10.27 -9.94 2.87
C GLY A 49 -10.41 -11.46 2.83
N SER A 50 -9.34 -12.22 3.10
CA SER A 50 -9.40 -13.68 3.05
C SER A 50 -10.35 -14.29 4.09
N GLN A 51 -10.46 -13.69 5.27
CA GLN A 51 -11.43 -14.09 6.29
C GLN A 51 -12.87 -13.83 5.83
N ILE A 52 -13.15 -12.62 5.31
CA ILE A 52 -14.47 -12.26 4.78
C ILE A 52 -14.86 -13.20 3.63
N PHE A 53 -13.93 -13.54 2.74
CA PHE A 53 -14.21 -14.46 1.63
C PHE A 53 -14.42 -15.91 2.07
N GLY A 54 -13.68 -16.36 3.10
CA GLY A 54 -13.92 -17.65 3.74
C GLY A 54 -15.32 -17.75 4.36
N VAL A 55 -15.79 -16.67 4.98
CA VAL A 55 -17.15 -16.59 5.57
C VAL A 55 -18.24 -16.51 4.49
N LEU A 56 -17.98 -15.81 3.38
CA LEU A 56 -18.94 -15.67 2.27
C LEU A 56 -19.02 -16.90 1.35
N GLY A 57 -18.22 -17.95 1.59
CA GLY A 57 -18.32 -19.22 0.86
C GLY A 57 -17.79 -19.19 -0.58
N PHE A 58 -17.01 -18.16 -0.97
CA PHE A 58 -16.52 -17.97 -2.35
C PHE A 58 -15.27 -18.80 -2.73
N GLY A 59 -14.94 -19.83 -1.96
CA GLY A 59 -13.82 -20.74 -2.22
C GLY A 59 -12.88 -20.91 -1.02
N ASP A 60 -11.80 -21.67 -1.21
CA ASP A 60 -10.79 -21.91 -0.16
C ASP A 60 -10.13 -20.59 0.27
N ALA A 61 -10.41 -20.13 1.49
CA ALA A 61 -9.80 -18.92 2.08
C ALA A 61 -8.26 -18.92 1.96
N LYS A 62 -7.64 -20.11 2.00
CA LYS A 62 -6.20 -20.29 1.83
C LYS A 62 -5.71 -19.88 0.43
N LYS A 63 -6.43 -20.27 -0.64
CA LYS A 63 -6.03 -19.94 -2.02
C LYS A 63 -6.21 -18.45 -2.31
N GLU A 64 -7.27 -17.83 -1.79
CA GLU A 64 -7.49 -16.40 -1.95
C GLU A 64 -6.47 -15.57 -1.13
N PHE A 65 -6.10 -16.03 0.07
CA PHE A 65 -4.99 -15.44 0.82
C PHE A 65 -3.66 -15.54 0.07
N GLU A 66 -3.31 -16.69 -0.49
CA GLU A 66 -2.08 -16.86 -1.28
C GLU A 66 -2.04 -15.93 -2.49
N ARG A 67 -3.16 -15.77 -3.20
CA ARG A 67 -3.29 -14.82 -4.31
C ARG A 67 -3.12 -13.38 -3.85
N GLY A 68 -3.83 -12.96 -2.79
CA GLY A 68 -3.70 -11.63 -2.22
C GLY A 68 -2.28 -11.34 -1.73
N PHE A 69 -1.65 -12.31 -1.07
CA PHE A 69 -0.27 -12.21 -0.59
C PHE A 69 0.74 -12.11 -1.74
N ASN A 70 0.50 -12.79 -2.86
CA ASN A 70 1.40 -12.67 -4.01
C ASN A 70 1.32 -11.28 -4.65
N VAL A 71 0.12 -10.68 -4.68
CA VAL A 71 -0.07 -9.30 -5.14
C VAL A 71 0.53 -8.30 -4.15
N TRP A 72 0.43 -8.55 -2.85
CA TRP A 72 1.04 -7.72 -1.80
C TRP A 72 2.53 -7.52 -1.98
N LYS A 73 3.25 -8.54 -2.45
CA LYS A 73 4.70 -8.45 -2.68
C LYS A 73 5.06 -7.34 -3.66
N VAL A 74 4.15 -6.97 -4.58
CA VAL A 74 4.34 -5.83 -5.47
C VAL A 74 4.46 -4.51 -4.67
N MET A 75 3.81 -4.41 -3.50
CA MET A 75 3.95 -3.24 -2.61
C MET A 75 5.36 -3.06 -2.07
N LEU A 76 6.16 -4.12 -1.97
CA LEU A 76 7.56 -4.00 -1.52
C LEU A 76 8.37 -3.08 -2.44
N PHE A 77 7.98 -3.01 -3.72
CA PHE A 77 8.58 -2.10 -4.70
C PHE A 77 7.75 -0.82 -4.86
N LEU A 78 6.43 -0.93 -4.87
CA LEU A 78 5.53 0.21 -5.13
C LEU A 78 5.53 1.24 -3.99
N ALA A 79 5.48 0.80 -2.74
CA ALA A 79 5.43 1.69 -1.58
C ALA A 79 6.68 2.58 -1.44
N PRO A 80 7.93 2.06 -1.53
CA PRO A 80 9.11 2.92 -1.51
C PRO A 80 9.21 3.82 -2.75
N ALA A 81 8.81 3.35 -3.93
CA ALA A 81 8.77 4.19 -5.12
C ALA A 81 7.80 5.37 -4.96
N ALA A 82 6.60 5.12 -4.40
CA ALA A 82 5.60 6.17 -4.14
C ALA A 82 6.08 7.16 -3.06
N ALA A 83 6.72 6.68 -1.99
CA ALA A 83 7.30 7.52 -0.94
C ALA A 83 8.43 8.42 -1.47
N LEU A 84 9.35 7.86 -2.28
CA LEU A 84 10.44 8.62 -2.90
C LEU A 84 9.91 9.65 -3.90
N HIS A 85 8.89 9.30 -4.69
CA HIS A 85 8.25 10.24 -5.60
C HIS A 85 7.64 11.42 -4.84
N ALA A 86 6.87 11.15 -3.78
CA ALA A 86 6.26 12.19 -2.94
C ALA A 86 7.32 13.11 -2.29
N GLN A 87 8.40 12.52 -1.78
CA GLN A 87 9.49 13.29 -1.18
C GLN A 87 10.20 14.17 -2.22
N ARG A 88 10.41 13.66 -3.45
CA ARG A 88 11.00 14.43 -4.55
C ARG A 88 10.11 15.61 -4.96
N SER A 89 8.79 15.42 -5.05
CA SER A 89 7.87 16.50 -5.36
C SER A 89 7.88 17.60 -4.29
N LEU A 90 7.96 17.25 -3.01
CA LEU A 90 8.05 18.23 -1.91
C LEU A 90 9.38 19.01 -1.92
N TYR A 91 10.47 18.38 -2.35
CA TYR A 91 11.77 19.04 -2.46
C TYR A 91 11.83 19.99 -3.68
N SER A 92 11.25 19.57 -4.81
CA SER A 92 11.16 20.38 -6.03
C SER A 92 10.32 21.65 -5.82
N ASP A 93 9.22 21.54 -5.08
CA ASP A 93 8.31 22.67 -4.81
C ASP A 93 8.93 23.71 -3.87
N ASN A 94 9.67 23.26 -2.85
CA ASN A 94 10.43 24.16 -1.95
C ASN A 94 11.67 24.79 -2.60
N GLY A 95 12.17 24.25 -3.71
CA GLY A 95 13.30 24.78 -4.47
C GLY A 95 12.91 25.87 -5.48
N SER A 96 11.64 25.95 -5.88
CA SER A 96 11.14 26.92 -6.88
C SER A 96 10.77 28.28 -6.30
N ASN A 97 10.81 28.45 -4.97
CA ASN A 97 10.49 29.69 -4.25
C ASN A 97 11.76 30.47 -3.82
N LYS A 98 12.86 30.35 -4.57
CA LYS A 98 14.07 31.16 -4.38
C LYS A 98 14.42 31.93 -5.64
#